data_AF-A0AA40CCQ3-F1
#
_entry.id   AF-A0AA40CCQ3-F1
#
_cell.length_a   1.000
_cell.length_b   1.000
_cell.length_c   1.000
_cell.angle_alpha   90.00
_cell.angle_beta   90.00
_cell.angle_gamma   90.00
#
_symmetry.space_group_name_H-M   'P 1'
#
loop_
_entity.id
_entity.type
_entity.pdbx_description
1 polymer ?
#
loop_
_entity_poly.entity_id
_entity_poly.type
_entity_poly.pdbx_seq_one_letter_code
_entity_poly.pdbx_strand_id
1 'polypeptide(L)'
;MTNGEDKPRLTEDEKKANHIASEQKRRMAIRQGFDRLTELVPGLEGLGRSEGTVLARTVEFLKEQIEERNRLLKELEKRGVQVDEKDRL
;
A
#
# COMPACT_ATOMS: atom_id res chain seq x y z
N MET A 1 -5.19 -34.58 37.10
CA MET A 1 -6.14 -33.93 36.18
C MET A 1 -6.32 -32.49 36.66
N THR A 2 -5.65 -31.53 36.05
CA THR A 2 -5.82 -30.10 36.35
C THR A 2 -6.40 -29.46 35.11
N ASN A 3 -7.64 -28.98 35.25
CA ASN A 3 -8.45 -28.34 34.23
C ASN A 3 -7.61 -27.40 33.38
N GLY A 4 -7.77 -27.52 32.06
CA GLY A 4 -7.37 -26.48 31.13
C GLY A 4 -7.97 -25.17 31.61
N GLU A 5 -7.12 -24.18 31.81
CA GLU A 5 -7.50 -22.81 32.08
C GLU A 5 -8.34 -22.33 30.89
N ASP A 6 -9.66 -22.53 30.99
CA ASP A 6 -10.65 -21.94 30.10
C ASP A 6 -10.51 -20.42 30.25
N LYS A 7 -9.70 -19.81 29.38
CA LYS A 7 -9.68 -18.37 29.16
C LYS A 7 -11.15 -17.93 29.08
N PRO A 8 -11.63 -17.02 29.96
CA PRO A 8 -13.01 -16.59 29.93
C PRO A 8 -13.32 -16.13 28.51
N ARG A 9 -14.32 -16.77 27.89
CA ARG A 9 -14.85 -16.35 26.60
C ARG A 9 -15.33 -14.91 26.80
N LEU A 10 -14.81 -13.99 25.98
CA LEU A 10 -15.19 -12.58 25.99
C LEU A 10 -16.71 -12.46 26.10
N THR A 11 -17.18 -11.61 27.01
CA THR A 11 -18.59 -11.22 27.10
C THR A 11 -19.05 -10.63 25.76
N GLU A 12 -20.35 -10.63 25.50
CA GLU A 12 -20.88 -10.05 24.26
C GLU A 12 -20.52 -8.56 24.12
N ASP A 13 -20.47 -7.83 25.24
CA ASP A 13 -20.03 -6.44 25.27
C ASP A 13 -18.54 -6.29 24.95
N GLU A 14 -17.67 -7.16 25.48
CA GLU A 14 -16.24 -7.18 25.15
C GLU A 14 -15.99 -7.56 23.70
N LYS A 15 -16.74 -8.52 23.14
CA LYS A 15 -16.67 -8.87 21.72
C LYS A 15 -17.05 -7.68 20.84
N LYS A 16 -18.14 -6.98 21.19
CA LYS A 16 -18.59 -5.80 20.46
C LYS A 16 -17.56 -4.67 20.51
N ALA A 17 -16.98 -4.41 21.68
CA ALA A 17 -15.91 -3.42 21.85
C ALA A 17 -14.66 -3.79 21.01
N ASN A 18 -14.21 -5.04 21.08
CA ASN A 18 -13.07 -5.52 20.31
C ASN A 18 -13.30 -5.47 18.79
N HIS A 19 -14.51 -5.78 18.33
CA HIS A 19 -14.87 -5.67 16.91
C HIS A 19 -14.79 -4.22 16.43
N ILE A 20 -15.35 -3.27 17.18
CA ILE A 20 -15.28 -1.83 16.86
C ILE A 20 -13.83 -1.35 16.83
N ALA A 21 -13.03 -1.70 17.85
CA ALA A 21 -11.61 -1.32 17.91
C ALA A 21 -10.80 -1.91 16.74
N SER A 22 -11.06 -3.18 16.39
CA SER A 22 -10.38 -3.84 15.27
C SER A 22 -10.71 -3.18 13.92
N GLU A 23 -11.97 -2.83 13.69
CA GLU A 23 -12.39 -2.14 12.47
C GLU A 23 -11.87 -0.70 12.41
N GLN A 24 -11.82 0.01 13.54
CA GLN A 24 -11.17 1.32 13.62
C GLN A 24 -9.69 1.23 13.24
N LYS A 25 -8.96 0.27 13.83
CA LYS A 25 -7.54 0.03 13.49
C LYS A 25 -7.36 -0.29 12.01
N ARG A 26 -8.20 -1.18 11.45
CA ARG A 26 -8.20 -1.53 10.02
C ARG A 26 -8.41 -0.29 9.15
N ARG A 27 -9.40 0.55 9.47
CA ARG A 27 -9.67 1.79 8.72
C ARG A 27 -8.55 2.80 8.82
N MET A 28 -7.92 2.94 9.98
CA MET A 28 -6.74 3.82 10.13
C MET A 28 -5.58 3.34 9.26
N ALA A 29 -5.30 2.03 9.24
CA ALA A 29 -4.23 1.47 8.41
C ALA A 29 -4.48 1.71 6.91
N ILE A 30 -5.73 1.59 6.46
CA ILE A 30 -6.11 1.91 5.07
C ILE A 30 -5.86 3.39 4.77
N ARG A 31 -6.31 4.30 5.63
CA ARG A 31 -6.09 5.75 5.44
C ARG A 31 -4.60 6.12 5.40
N GLN A 32 -3.80 5.56 6.30
CA GLN A 32 -2.35 5.73 6.27
C GLN A 32 -1.71 5.17 4.99
N GLY A 33 -2.32 4.16 4.37
CA GLY A 33 -1.95 3.70 3.03
C GLY A 33 -2.18 4.79 1.97
N PHE A 34 -3.37 5.39 1.97
CA PHE A 34 -3.71 6.48 1.05
C PHE A 34 -2.86 7.73 1.26
N ASP A 35 -2.62 8.13 2.51
CA ASP A 35 -1.77 9.29 2.82
C ASP A 35 -0.35 9.07 2.26
N ARG A 36 0.23 7.88 2.44
CA ARG A 36 1.53 7.52 1.82
C ARG A 36 1.51 7.53 0.30
N LEU A 37 0.43 7.10 -0.34
CA LEU A 37 0.31 7.19 -1.80
C LEU A 37 0.33 8.65 -2.26
N THR A 38 -0.31 9.57 -1.52
CA THR A 38 -0.31 10.99 -1.87
C THR A 38 1.04 11.68 -1.68
N GLU A 39 1.93 11.13 -0.84
CA GLU A 39 3.31 11.61 -0.68
C GLU A 39 4.24 11.11 -1.79
N LEU A 40 3.97 9.92 -2.36
CA LEU A 40 4.83 9.28 -3.35
C LEU A 40 4.47 9.65 -4.80
N VAL A 41 3.19 9.89 -5.06
CA VAL A 41 2.68 10.17 -6.41
C VAL A 41 2.58 11.69 -6.60
N PRO A 42 3.36 12.29 -7.51
CA PRO A 42 3.36 13.74 -7.72
C PRO A 42 1.97 14.27 -8.09
N GLY A 43 1.58 15.40 -7.51
CA GLY A 43 0.31 16.06 -7.83
C GLY A 43 -0.92 15.50 -7.11
N LEU A 44 -0.73 14.65 -6.10
CA LEU A 44 -1.80 14.12 -5.24
C LEU A 44 -1.83 14.75 -3.84
N GLU A 45 -1.04 15.79 -3.58
CA GLU A 45 -0.92 16.43 -2.27
C GLU A 45 -2.30 16.93 -1.79
N GLY A 46 -2.72 16.46 -0.61
CA GLY A 46 -4.02 16.82 -0.03
C GLY A 46 -5.24 16.07 -0.60
N LEU A 47 -5.06 15.15 -1.55
CA LEU A 47 -6.14 14.34 -2.14
C LEU A 47 -6.37 12.98 -1.46
N GLY A 48 -5.77 12.74 -0.29
CA GLY A 48 -5.83 11.43 0.41
C GLY A 48 -7.23 10.96 0.81
N ARG A 49 -8.25 11.82 0.65
CA ARG A 49 -9.66 11.51 0.91
C ARG A 49 -10.46 11.08 -0.33
N SER A 50 -9.88 11.21 -1.52
CA SER A 50 -10.51 10.81 -2.78
C SER A 50 -9.96 9.45 -3.23
N GLU A 51 -10.36 8.38 -2.55
CA GLU A 51 -9.78 7.03 -2.72
C GLU A 51 -9.68 6.60 -4.19
N GLY A 52 -10.76 6.75 -4.96
CA GLY A 52 -10.78 6.39 -6.39
C GLY A 52 -9.80 7.20 -7.24
N THR A 53 -9.69 8.50 -6.99
CA THR A 53 -8.75 9.39 -7.69
C THR A 53 -7.31 9.03 -7.35
N VAL A 54 -7.02 8.80 -6.08
CA VAL A 54 -5.66 8.43 -5.63
C VAL A 54 -5.23 7.12 -6.29
N LEU A 55 -6.08 6.09 -6.28
CA LEU A 55 -5.75 4.81 -6.91
C LEU A 55 -5.56 4.94 -8.43
N ALA A 56 -6.47 5.63 -9.12
CA ALA A 56 -6.37 5.80 -10.57
C ALA A 56 -5.08 6.50 -10.98
N ARG A 57 -4.76 7.62 -10.32
CA ARG A 57 -3.53 8.38 -10.57
C ARG A 57 -2.27 7.62 -10.18
N THR A 58 -2.32 6.83 -9.10
CA THR A 58 -1.21 5.94 -8.72
C THR A 58 -0.93 4.92 -9.83
N VAL A 59 -1.96 4.31 -10.42
CA VAL A 59 -1.80 3.34 -11.52
C VAL A 59 -1.23 4.01 -12.78
N GLU A 60 -1.71 5.21 -13.13
CA GLU A 60 -1.15 6.00 -14.23
C GLU A 60 0.35 6.26 -14.01
N PHE A 61 0.70 6.78 -12.83
CA PHE A 61 2.09 7.08 -12.47
C PHE A 61 2.99 5.84 -12.54
N LEU A 62 2.54 4.68 -12.02
CA LEU A 62 3.31 3.44 -12.10
C LEU A 62 3.59 3.01 -13.54
N LYS A 63 2.62 3.16 -14.45
CA LYS A 63 2.83 2.86 -15.88
C LYS A 63 3.88 3.80 -16.49
N GLU A 64 3.79 5.09 -16.19
CA GLU A 64 4.77 6.08 -16.65
C GLU A 64 6.18 5.77 -16.14
N GLN A 65 6.32 5.38 -14.86
CA GLN A 65 7.62 5.00 -14.28
C GLN A 65 8.20 3.73 -14.93
N ILE A 66 7.38 2.73 -15.25
CA ILE A 66 7.84 1.53 -15.95
C ILE A 66 8.33 1.89 -17.36
N GLU A 67 7.57 2.71 -18.08
CA GLU A 67 7.97 3.17 -19.41
C GLU A 67 9.26 3.99 -19.37
N GLU A 68 9.38 4.92 -18.43
CA GLU A 68 10.59 5.74 -18.27
C GLU A 68 11.81 4.89 -17.95
N ARG A 69 11.66 3.95 -17.01
CA ARG A 69 12.73 3.01 -16.70
C ARG A 69 13.15 2.21 -17.93
N ASN A 70 12.20 1.69 -18.71
CA ASN A 70 12.51 0.96 -19.94
C ASN A 70 13.19 1.85 -21.00
N ARG A 71 12.87 3.16 -21.06
CA ARG A 71 13.59 4.12 -21.90
C ARG A 71 15.02 4.29 -21.43
N LEU A 72 15.24 4.52 -20.13
CA LEU A 72 16.58 4.70 -19.55
C LEU A 72 17.47 3.47 -19.73
N LEU A 73 16.93 2.26 -19.54
CA LEU A 73 17.69 1.03 -19.79
C LEU A 73 18.16 0.93 -21.25
N LYS A 74 17.29 1.26 -22.21
CA LYS A 74 17.67 1.30 -23.63
C LYS A 74 18.74 2.36 -23.92
N GLU A 75 18.71 3.49 -23.24
CA GLU A 75 19.77 4.51 -23.37
C GLU A 75 21.12 4.04 -22.81
N LEU A 76 21.10 3.35 -21.68
CA LEU A 76 22.30 2.75 -21.09
C LEU A 76 22.92 1.72 -22.04
N GLU A 77 22.11 0.84 -22.62
CA GLU A 77 22.57 -0.13 -23.63
C GLU A 77 23.20 0.55 -24.85
N LYS A 78 22.57 1.61 -25.38
CA LYS A 78 23.12 2.40 -26.50
C LYS A 78 24.48 3.02 -26.16
N ARG A 79 24.71 3.34 -24.89
CA ARG A 79 25.98 3.86 -24.39
C ARG A 79 27.00 2.75 -24.05
N GLY A 80 26.65 1.48 -24.32
CA GLY A 80 27.52 0.33 -24.10
C GLY A 80 27.50 -0.20 -22.66
N VAL A 81 26.59 0.27 -21.81
CA VAL A 81 26.41 -0.27 -20.46
C VAL A 81 25.61 -1.57 -20.53
N GLN A 82 26.14 -2.64 -19.93
CA GLN A 82 25.41 -3.90 -19.82
C GLN A 82 24.28 -3.77 -18.80
N VAL A 83 23.05 -4.07 -19.22
CA VAL A 83 21.86 -4.12 -18.37
C VAL A 83 21.60 -5.57 -17.98
N ASP A 84 21.56 -5.84 -16.67
CA ASP A 84 21.25 -7.16 -16.10
C ASP A 84 19.79 -7.55 -16.42
N GLU A 85 19.54 -8.84 -16.59
CA GLU A 85 18.20 -9.36 -16.87
C GLU A 85 17.23 -9.08 -15.70
N LYS A 86 17.73 -9.07 -14.46
CA LYS A 86 16.92 -8.72 -13.27
C LYS A 86 16.40 -7.27 -13.29
N ASP A 87 17.05 -6.39 -14.04
CA ASP A 87 16.67 -4.98 -14.14
C ASP A 87 15.57 -4.77 -15.19
N ARG A 88 15.28 -5.78 -16.00
CA ARG A 88 14.15 -5.79 -16.94
C ARG A 88 12.89 -6.27 -16.20
N LEU A 89 11.80 -5.50 -16.29
CA LEU A 89 10.44 -5.94 -15.87
C LEU A 89 9.64 -6.28 -17.12
#